data_AF-X1L755-F1
#
_entry.id   AF-X1L755-F1
#
_cell.length_a   1.000
_cell.length_b   1.000
_cell.length_c   1.000
_cell.angle_alpha   90.00
_cell.angle_beta   90.00
_cell.angle_gamma   90.00
#
_symmetry.space_group_name_H-M   'P 1'
#
loop_
_entity.id
_entity.type
_entity.pdbx_description
1 polymer ?
#
loop_
_entity_poly.entity_id
_entity_poly.type
_entity_poly.pdbx_seq_one_letter_code
_entity_poly.pdbx_strand_id
1 'polypeptide(L)'
;FNFFGDNVLNQFFQVFSFKCTPTLLMDLSRVKRNLAIDYGEFGLHLPDVDIIIYHPRTYKVLATISSKVTLRERIAQTGYWKLKLLQDEATKHIRVYFITPDEDGTLTYKKPVKKGRAIVEVDLDGSYVLTEEKIEESEKVKLFEHFIDDLKRLLSNEK
;
A
#
# COMPACT_ATOMS: atom_id res chain seq x y z
N PHE A 1 -6.41 -19.54 -3.62
CA PHE A 1 -5.18 -18.81 -3.98
C PHE A 1 -4.15 -18.97 -2.85
N ASN A 2 -3.29 -19.99 -2.94
CA ASN A 2 -2.11 -20.14 -2.08
C ASN A 2 -0.99 -19.29 -2.69
N PHE A 3 -0.83 -18.05 -2.24
CA PHE A 3 0.16 -17.12 -2.80
C PHE A 3 1.54 -17.16 -2.10
N PHE A 4 1.76 -18.04 -1.12
CA PHE A 4 2.93 -18.01 -0.24
C PHE A 4 3.61 -19.38 -0.11
N GLY A 5 4.31 -19.76 -1.17
CA GLY A 5 5.20 -20.91 -1.19
C GLY A 5 6.66 -20.49 -1.12
N ASP A 6 7.08 -19.82 -0.04
CA ASP A 6 8.50 -19.62 0.28
C ASP A 6 8.67 -19.49 1.81
N ASN A 7 9.45 -20.42 2.39
CA ASN A 7 9.66 -20.57 3.84
C ASN A 7 10.27 -19.34 4.53
N VAL A 8 10.83 -18.39 3.77
CA VAL A 8 11.37 -17.14 4.30
C VAL A 8 10.24 -16.14 4.56
N LEU A 9 9.29 -15.96 3.64
CA LEU A 9 8.20 -14.98 3.80
C LEU A 9 7.28 -15.33 4.98
N ASN A 10 7.04 -16.63 5.21
CA ASN A 10 6.25 -17.11 6.35
C ASN A 10 6.93 -16.91 7.71
N GLN A 11 8.26 -16.83 7.77
CA GLN A 11 8.97 -16.51 9.02
C GLN A 11 8.93 -15.02 9.37
N PHE A 12 8.68 -14.15 8.38
CA PHE A 12 8.88 -12.71 8.55
C PHE A 12 7.59 -11.86 8.52
N PHE A 13 6.45 -12.30 7.95
CA PHE A 13 5.27 -11.43 7.83
C PHE A 13 3.93 -12.13 8.00
N GLN A 14 2.98 -11.44 8.66
CA GLN A 14 1.56 -11.73 8.59
C GLN A 14 0.89 -10.70 7.67
N VAL A 15 0.21 -11.17 6.62
CA VAL A 15 -0.63 -10.34 5.76
C VAL A 15 -2.02 -10.33 6.38
N PHE A 16 -2.45 -9.19 6.91
CA PHE A 16 -3.83 -9.04 7.37
C PHE A 16 -4.66 -8.22 6.39
N SER A 17 -5.69 -8.88 5.87
CA SER A 17 -6.90 -8.23 5.36
C SER A 17 -7.86 -8.03 6.54
N PHE A 18 -8.54 -6.89 6.60
CA PHE A 18 -9.50 -6.55 7.65
C PHE A 18 -10.72 -7.52 7.68
N LYS A 19 -10.55 -8.75 8.20
CA LYS A 19 -11.64 -9.66 8.61
C LYS A 19 -11.26 -10.40 9.91
N CYS A 20 -12.12 -10.26 10.93
CA CYS A 20 -11.89 -10.62 12.33
C CYS A 20 -11.56 -12.10 12.60
N THR A 21 -10.52 -12.37 13.40
CA THR A 21 -10.35 -13.59 14.20
C THR A 21 -9.93 -13.24 15.65
N PRO A 22 -10.20 -14.09 16.66
CA PRO A 22 -10.12 -13.70 18.08
C PRO A 22 -8.71 -13.72 18.72
N THR A 23 -7.78 -14.55 18.26
CA THR A 23 -6.36 -14.50 18.70
C THR A 23 -5.59 -13.30 18.12
N LEU A 24 -6.20 -12.59 17.17
CA LEU A 24 -5.70 -11.42 16.45
C LEU A 24 -5.82 -10.09 17.22
N LEU A 25 -6.55 -10.05 18.33
CA LEU A 25 -7.06 -8.79 18.88
C LEU A 25 -5.96 -7.87 19.44
N MET A 26 -4.99 -8.41 20.17
CA MET A 26 -3.87 -7.61 20.72
C MET A 26 -2.91 -7.15 19.61
N ASP A 27 -2.59 -8.04 18.69
CA ASP A 27 -1.72 -7.76 17.54
C ASP A 27 -2.33 -6.69 16.63
N LEU A 28 -3.62 -6.84 16.32
CA LEU A 28 -4.37 -5.87 15.52
C LEU A 28 -4.48 -4.51 16.22
N SER A 29 -4.66 -4.48 17.54
CA SER A 29 -4.71 -3.22 18.30
C SER A 29 -3.39 -2.45 18.21
N ARG A 30 -2.25 -3.14 18.27
CA ARG A 30 -0.92 -2.52 18.13
C ARG A 30 -0.68 -2.02 16.71
N VAL A 31 -0.98 -2.83 15.70
CA VAL A 31 -0.85 -2.44 14.29
C VAL A 31 -1.71 -1.21 13.99
N LYS A 32 -2.95 -1.17 14.47
CA LYS A 32 -3.85 -0.01 14.30
C LYS A 32 -3.26 1.26 14.91
N ARG A 33 -2.70 1.19 16.12
CA ARG A 33 -2.05 2.36 16.75
C ARG A 33 -0.84 2.84 15.96
N ASN A 34 -0.04 1.92 15.39
CA ASN A 34 1.12 2.25 14.58
C ASN A 34 0.77 2.78 13.17
N LEU A 35 -0.51 2.76 12.78
CA LEU A 35 -1.01 3.28 11.51
C LEU A 35 -1.92 4.51 11.68
N ALA A 36 -2.42 4.76 12.89
CA ALA A 36 -3.38 5.83 13.14
C ALA A 36 -2.77 7.21 12.93
N ILE A 37 -3.56 8.12 12.38
CA ILE A 37 -3.23 9.53 12.22
C ILE A 37 -3.89 10.31 13.36
N ASP A 38 -3.11 11.12 14.06
CA ASP A 38 -3.61 12.03 15.08
C ASP A 38 -4.08 13.34 14.47
N TYR A 39 -5.37 13.64 14.64
CA TYR A 39 -5.99 14.90 14.26
C TYR A 39 -6.17 15.84 15.47
N GLY A 40 -5.49 15.60 16.58
CA GLY A 40 -5.55 16.40 17.79
C GLY A 40 -6.92 16.29 18.46
N GLU A 41 -7.64 17.40 18.57
CA GLU A 41 -8.97 17.43 19.19
C GLU A 41 -10.00 16.55 18.46
N PHE A 42 -9.78 16.26 17.18
CA PHE A 42 -10.67 15.40 16.38
C PHE A 42 -10.32 13.90 16.51
N GLY A 43 -9.31 13.55 17.32
CA GLY A 43 -8.96 12.18 17.69
C GLY A 43 -8.11 11.42 16.67
N LEU A 44 -7.97 10.11 16.92
CA LEU A 44 -7.18 9.19 16.11
C LEU A 44 -8.03 8.54 15.01
N HIS A 45 -7.60 8.66 13.75
CA HIS A 45 -8.30 8.07 12.60
C HIS A 45 -7.41 7.08 11.87
N LEU A 46 -8.00 6.00 11.38
CA LEU A 46 -7.30 5.02 10.55
C LEU A 46 -7.48 5.34 9.07
N PRO A 47 -6.42 5.21 8.26
CA PRO A 47 -6.53 5.34 6.82
C PRO A 47 -7.36 4.21 6.20
N ASP A 48 -8.03 4.51 5.09
CA ASP A 48 -8.81 3.55 4.31
C ASP A 48 -7.87 2.73 3.41
N VAL A 49 -7.41 1.59 3.93
CA VAL A 49 -6.45 0.69 3.26
C VAL A 49 -6.94 -0.76 3.29
N ASP A 50 -6.64 -1.51 2.22
CA ASP A 50 -7.15 -2.87 2.05
C ASP A 50 -6.24 -3.91 2.71
N ILE A 51 -4.92 -3.70 2.64
CA ILE A 51 -3.90 -4.61 3.18
C ILE A 51 -2.82 -3.81 3.89
N ILE A 52 -2.35 -4.34 5.02
CA ILE A 52 -1.22 -3.80 5.78
C ILE A 52 -0.11 -4.85 5.85
N ILE A 53 1.11 -4.44 5.55
CA ILE A 53 2.34 -5.22 5.74
C ILE A 53 3.05 -4.66 6.96
N TYR A 54 3.28 -5.50 7.97
CA TYR A 54 3.89 -5.09 9.22
C TYR A 54 4.78 -6.17 9.81
N HIS A 55 5.78 -5.77 10.59
CA HIS A 55 6.70 -6.69 11.22
C HIS A 55 6.02 -7.42 12.40
N PRO A 56 5.97 -8.76 12.44
CA PRO A 56 5.12 -9.52 13.37
C PRO A 56 5.53 -9.41 14.84
N ARG A 57 6.81 -9.16 15.13
CA ARG A 57 7.30 -9.04 16.52
C ARG A 57 7.21 -7.63 17.09
N THR A 58 7.43 -6.62 16.26
CA THR A 58 7.52 -5.20 16.67
C THR A 58 6.24 -4.43 16.35
N TYR A 59 5.37 -5.00 15.51
CA TYR A 59 4.16 -4.40 14.97
C TYR A 59 4.39 -3.13 14.15
N LYS A 60 5.65 -2.85 13.78
CA LYS A 60 6.00 -1.71 12.92
C LYS A 60 5.34 -1.91 11.55
N VAL A 61 4.55 -0.94 11.13
CA VAL A 61 3.91 -0.96 9.81
C VAL A 61 4.95 -0.54 8.78
N LEU A 62 5.13 -1.36 7.74
CA LEU A 62 6.12 -1.11 6.69
C LEU A 62 5.46 -0.53 5.45
N ALA A 63 4.31 -1.09 5.08
CA ALA A 63 3.57 -0.65 3.91
C ALA A 63 2.06 -0.86 4.05
N THR A 64 1.30 -0.06 3.32
CA THR A 64 -0.12 -0.25 3.09
C THR A 64 -0.37 -0.43 1.60
N ILE A 65 -1.36 -1.23 1.26
CA ILE A 65 -1.79 -1.47 -0.12
C ILE A 65 -3.26 -1.14 -0.24
N SER A 66 -3.58 -0.28 -1.20
CA SER A 66 -4.94 -0.04 -1.64
C SER A 66 -5.15 -0.77 -2.97
N SER A 67 -6.18 -1.61 -3.04
CA SER A 67 -6.53 -2.41 -4.21
C SER A 67 -7.88 -1.97 -4.74
N LYS A 68 -7.92 -1.32 -5.91
CA LYS A 68 -9.16 -0.82 -6.51
C LYS A 68 -9.22 -1.24 -7.98
N VAL A 69 -10.42 -1.58 -8.43
CA VAL A 69 -10.67 -1.94 -9.84
C VAL A 69 -10.46 -0.74 -10.77
N THR A 70 -10.96 0.43 -10.36
CA THR A 70 -10.82 1.70 -11.11
C THR A 70 -10.19 2.79 -10.24
N LEU A 71 -9.49 3.75 -10.85
CA LEU A 71 -8.78 4.80 -10.13
C LEU A 71 -9.70 5.97 -9.79
N ARG A 72 -10.47 6.46 -10.78
CA ARG A 72 -11.37 7.63 -10.69
C ARG A 72 -10.98 8.66 -9.63
N GLU A 73 -11.90 9.07 -8.75
CA GLU A 73 -11.63 9.92 -7.59
C GLU A 73 -10.95 9.18 -6.42
N ARG A 74 -10.97 7.84 -6.43
CA ARG A 74 -10.45 6.98 -5.35
C ARG A 74 -8.94 7.08 -5.20
N ILE A 75 -8.22 7.36 -6.29
CA ILE A 75 -6.77 7.56 -6.22
C ILE A 75 -6.40 8.79 -5.40
N ALA A 76 -7.23 9.83 -5.42
CA ALA A 76 -7.03 11.02 -4.58
C ALA A 76 -7.18 10.69 -3.09
N GLN A 77 -8.05 9.75 -2.73
CA GLN A 77 -8.16 9.28 -1.34
C GLN A 77 -6.88 8.54 -0.90
N THR A 78 -6.32 7.70 -1.77
CA THR A 78 -5.06 7.00 -1.50
C THR A 78 -3.90 8.00 -1.35
N GLY A 79 -3.80 8.98 -2.26
CA GLY A 79 -2.82 10.06 -2.18
C GLY A 79 -2.97 10.90 -0.91
N TYR A 80 -4.21 11.24 -0.52
CA TYR A 80 -4.49 11.95 0.72
C TYR A 80 -3.93 11.20 1.94
N TRP A 81 -4.17 9.89 2.05
CA TRP A 81 -3.63 9.11 3.16
C TRP A 81 -2.11 9.05 3.16
N LYS A 82 -1.46 8.91 2.00
CA LYS A 82 0.00 8.97 1.92
C LYS A 82 0.55 10.31 2.41
N LEU A 83 -0.05 11.42 2.00
CA LEU A 83 0.33 12.75 2.48
C LEU A 83 0.12 12.91 3.99
N LYS A 84 -0.96 12.33 4.54
CA LYS A 84 -1.20 12.32 5.99
C LYS A 84 -0.16 11.51 6.77
N LEU A 85 0.20 10.33 6.27
CA LEU A 85 1.26 9.52 6.88
C LEU A 85 2.60 10.25 6.84
N LEU A 86 2.89 10.98 5.76
CA LEU A 86 4.13 11.77 5.64
C LEU A 86 4.22 12.94 6.62
N GLN A 87 3.10 13.46 7.14
CA GLN A 87 3.08 14.62 8.04
C GLN A 87 3.54 14.28 9.47
N ASP A 88 3.58 13.01 9.84
CA ASP A 88 3.93 12.56 11.19
C ASP A 88 5.21 11.73 11.17
N GLU A 89 6.19 12.10 11.99
CA GLU A 89 7.46 11.38 12.16
C GLU A 89 7.26 9.89 12.50
N ALA A 90 6.21 9.56 13.25
CA ALA A 90 5.89 8.19 13.64
C ALA A 90 5.39 7.34 12.45
N THR A 91 4.84 7.95 11.40
CA THR A 91 4.20 7.22 10.28
C THR A 91 4.80 7.51 8.90
N LYS A 92 5.66 8.52 8.75
CA LYS A 92 6.23 8.93 7.45
C LYS A 92 7.05 7.86 6.73
N HIS A 93 7.54 6.86 7.47
CA HIS A 93 8.29 5.74 6.94
C HIS A 93 7.41 4.71 6.20
N ILE A 94 6.08 4.75 6.41
CA ILE A 94 5.14 3.81 5.84
C ILE A 94 5.02 4.05 4.33
N ARG A 95 5.27 2.99 3.55
CA ARG A 95 5.11 2.99 2.09
C ARG A 95 3.65 2.78 1.71
N VAL A 96 3.15 3.52 0.73
CA VAL A 96 1.78 3.38 0.23
C VAL A 96 1.83 2.91 -1.21
N TYR A 97 1.35 1.70 -1.44
CA TYR A 97 1.25 1.07 -2.74
C TYR A 97 -0.19 1.00 -3.24
N PHE A 98 -0.35 1.02 -4.55
CA PHE A 98 -1.65 0.94 -5.20
C PHE A 98 -1.69 -0.19 -6.24
N ILE A 99 -2.67 -1.09 -6.14
CA ILE A 99 -2.81 -2.23 -7.06
C ILE A 99 -4.15 -2.12 -7.79
N THR A 100 -4.13 -2.31 -9.10
CA THR A 100 -5.32 -2.11 -9.92
C THR A 100 -5.24 -2.87 -11.24
N PRO A 101 -6.37 -3.35 -11.79
CA PRO A 101 -6.45 -3.77 -13.18
C PRO A 101 -6.49 -2.59 -14.17
N ASP A 102 -6.63 -1.34 -13.70
CA ASP A 102 -6.67 -0.11 -14.53
C ASP A 102 -7.74 -0.13 -15.63
N GLU A 103 -8.96 -0.60 -15.32
CA GLU A 103 -10.06 -0.72 -16.31
C GLU A 103 -10.46 0.61 -16.99
N ASP A 104 -10.10 1.75 -16.40
CA ASP A 104 -10.34 3.10 -16.97
C ASP A 104 -9.11 3.66 -17.75
N GLY A 105 -8.07 2.84 -17.89
CA GLY A 105 -6.82 3.15 -18.59
C GLY A 105 -6.13 4.40 -18.07
N THR A 106 -6.24 4.66 -16.76
CA THR A 106 -5.65 5.86 -16.14
C THR A 106 -4.13 5.78 -16.09
N LEU A 107 -3.60 4.59 -15.92
CA LEU A 107 -2.18 4.31 -15.81
C LEU A 107 -1.57 3.77 -17.11
N THR A 108 -2.36 3.47 -18.15
CA THR A 108 -1.83 2.95 -19.43
C THR A 108 -0.86 3.91 -20.13
N TYR A 109 -1.16 5.21 -20.19
CA TYR A 109 -0.40 6.21 -20.98
C TYR A 109 0.11 7.37 -20.13
N LYS A 110 1.30 7.91 -20.44
CA LYS A 110 1.82 9.14 -19.81
C LYS A 110 1.34 10.40 -20.52
N LYS A 111 1.00 10.35 -21.82
CA LYS A 111 0.58 11.56 -22.56
C LYS A 111 -0.73 11.33 -23.31
N PRO A 112 -1.74 12.21 -23.14
CA PRO A 112 -1.80 13.29 -22.15
C PRO A 112 -1.84 12.75 -20.70
N VAL A 113 -1.19 13.43 -19.76
CA VAL A 113 -1.17 12.99 -18.34
C VAL A 113 -2.57 13.15 -17.75
N LYS A 114 -3.19 12.04 -17.35
CA LYS A 114 -4.39 12.06 -16.52
C LYS A 114 -4.04 12.40 -15.07
N LYS A 115 -4.94 13.09 -14.37
CA LYS A 115 -4.76 13.48 -12.95
C LYS A 115 -4.36 12.29 -12.05
N GLY A 116 -4.99 11.13 -12.25
CA GLY A 116 -4.69 9.93 -11.45
C GLY A 116 -3.26 9.43 -11.63
N ARG A 117 -2.74 9.43 -12.86
CA ARG A 117 -1.34 9.09 -13.15
C ARG A 117 -0.38 10.05 -12.45
N ALA A 118 -0.67 11.36 -12.48
CA ALA A 118 0.15 12.36 -11.79
C ALA A 118 0.21 12.11 -10.28
N ILE A 119 -0.93 11.82 -9.62
CA ILE A 119 -0.97 11.52 -8.17
C ILE A 119 -0.14 10.26 -7.86
N VAL A 120 -0.26 9.21 -8.67
CA VAL A 120 0.51 7.98 -8.46
C VAL A 120 2.01 8.23 -8.54
N GLU A 121 2.46 8.96 -9.57
CA GLU A 121 3.88 9.21 -9.78
C GLU A 121 4.48 10.23 -8.81
N VAL A 122 3.71 11.23 -8.39
CA VAL A 122 4.22 12.27 -7.50
C VAL A 122 4.11 11.83 -6.05
N ASP A 123 2.92 11.39 -5.62
CA ASP A 123 2.59 11.28 -4.21
C ASP A 123 2.80 9.87 -3.64
N LEU A 124 2.54 8.79 -4.41
CA LEU A 124 2.63 7.41 -3.91
C LEU A 124 4.05 6.83 -3.97
N ASP A 125 4.26 5.69 -3.30
CA ASP A 125 5.55 4.97 -3.33
C ASP A 125 5.62 3.94 -4.46
N GLY A 126 4.48 3.58 -5.07
CA GLY A 126 4.43 2.73 -6.24
C GLY A 126 3.03 2.22 -6.55
N SER A 127 2.84 1.80 -7.78
CA SER A 127 1.60 1.23 -8.27
C SER A 127 1.86 0.10 -9.25
N TYR A 128 1.02 -0.93 -9.16
CA TYR A 128 1.16 -2.17 -9.89
C TYR A 128 -0.12 -2.47 -10.66
N VAL A 129 0.00 -2.55 -11.98
CA VAL A 129 -1.13 -2.77 -12.88
C VAL A 129 -1.23 -4.24 -13.23
N LEU A 130 -2.40 -4.84 -12.98
CA LEU A 130 -2.73 -6.21 -13.33
C LEU A 130 -3.42 -6.24 -14.69
N THR A 131 -2.62 -6.18 -15.76
CA THR A 131 -3.11 -6.18 -17.14
C THR A 131 -2.19 -6.98 -18.05
N GLU A 132 -2.73 -7.49 -19.16
CA GLU A 132 -1.94 -8.04 -20.27
C GLU A 132 -1.56 -6.95 -21.30
N GLU A 133 -2.14 -5.76 -21.19
CA GLU A 133 -1.85 -4.63 -22.07
C GLU A 133 -0.47 -4.03 -21.79
N LYS A 134 0.15 -3.46 -22.83
CA LYS A 134 1.36 -2.66 -22.66
C LYS A 134 1.01 -1.34 -21.98
N ILE A 135 1.65 -1.06 -20.87
CA ILE A 135 1.57 0.23 -20.18
C ILE A 135 2.89 1.00 -20.33
N GLU A 136 2.81 2.33 -20.30
CA GLU A 136 4.00 3.16 -20.21
C GLU A 136 4.52 3.19 -18.77
N GLU A 137 5.46 2.30 -18.43
CA GLU A 137 5.99 2.17 -17.08
C GLU A 137 6.82 3.39 -16.61
N SER A 138 6.93 3.53 -15.30
CA SER A 138 7.82 4.43 -14.60
C SER A 138 8.33 3.78 -13.31
N GLU A 139 9.15 4.49 -12.54
CA GLU A 139 9.62 3.99 -11.24
C GLU A 139 8.47 3.63 -10.28
N LYS A 140 7.32 4.32 -10.42
CA LYS A 140 6.16 4.17 -9.55
C LYS A 140 4.92 3.60 -10.25
N VAL A 141 4.98 3.29 -11.54
CA VAL A 141 3.91 2.59 -12.25
C VAL A 141 4.51 1.45 -13.04
N LYS A 142 4.21 0.23 -12.63
CA LYS A 142 4.81 -1.00 -13.15
C LYS A 142 3.75 -2.06 -13.38
N LEU A 143 4.07 -3.07 -14.17
CA LEU A 143 3.26 -4.29 -14.20
C LEU A 143 3.31 -5.02 -12.86
N PHE A 144 2.24 -5.74 -12.55
CA PHE A 144 2.10 -6.49 -11.29
C PHE A 144 3.19 -7.56 -11.08
N GLU A 145 3.79 -8.09 -12.15
CA GLU A 145 4.90 -9.03 -12.05
C GLU A 145 6.09 -8.48 -11.24
N HIS A 146 6.30 -7.16 -11.24
CA HIS A 146 7.36 -6.51 -10.48
C HIS A 146 7.04 -6.33 -8.98
N PHE A 147 5.79 -6.54 -8.57
CA PHE A 147 5.34 -6.29 -7.20
C PHE A 147 6.08 -7.14 -6.17
N ILE A 148 6.25 -8.43 -6.44
CA ILE A 148 6.87 -9.35 -5.48
C ILE A 148 8.35 -9.01 -5.26
N ASP A 149 9.06 -8.65 -6.32
CA ASP A 149 10.47 -8.28 -6.23
C ASP A 149 10.67 -6.93 -5.55
N ASP A 150 9.81 -5.95 -5.84
CA ASP A 150 9.79 -4.66 -5.13
C ASP A 150 9.49 -4.83 -3.65
N LEU A 151 8.54 -5.71 -3.32
CA LEU A 151 8.22 -6.05 -1.94
C LEU A 151 9.43 -6.71 -1.27
N LYS A 152 10.08 -7.70 -1.89
CA LYS A 152 11.29 -8.34 -1.34
C LYS A 152 12.40 -7.32 -1.07
N ARG A 153 12.60 -6.35 -1.97
CA ARG A 153 13.58 -5.26 -1.78
C ARG A 153 13.24 -4.38 -0.59
N LEU A 154 11.98 -3.98 -0.45
CA LEU A 154 11.49 -3.25 0.73
C LEU A 154 11.83 -4.01 2.01
N LEU A 155 11.57 -5.31 2.05
CA LEU A 155 11.83 -6.15 3.21
C LEU A 155 13.32 -6.34 3.50
N SER A 156 14.18 -6.37 2.48
CA SER A 156 15.63 -6.50 2.68
C SER A 156 16.28 -5.26 3.28
N ASN A 157 15.67 -4.09 3.11
CA ASN A 157 16.17 -2.82 3.62
C ASN A 157 15.79 -2.55 5.09
N GLU A 158 14.94 -3.39 5.69
CA GLU A 158 14.52 -3.31 7.10
C GLU A 158 15.35 -4.23 8.02
N LYS A 159 16.39 -4.88 7.49
CA LYS A 159 17.33 -5.73 8.26
C LYS A 159 18.30 -4.92 9.12
#